data_AF-A0A7S4J0G1-F1
#
_entry.id   AF-A0A7S4J0G1-F1
#
_cell.length_a   1.000
_cell.length_b   1.000
_cell.length_c   1.000
_cell.angle_alpha   90.00
_cell.angle_beta   90.00
_cell.angle_gamma   90.00
#
_symmetry.space_group_name_H-M   'P 1'
#
loop_
_entity.id
_entity.type
_entity.pdbx_description
1 polymer ?
#
loop_
_entity_poly.entity_id
_entity_poly.type
_entity_poly.pdbx_seq_one_letter_code
_entity_poly.pdbx_strand_id
1 'polypeptide(L)'
;FTYDDGNDELDVLGIQLERTDDARVYTKNTCCESEWLVVKCQVTAADSNMHEWVSHLGNTHLSMEPHIIAIYNTLRQANHPLYTFLKQNCRDTLLLNWGARLSLASYEPLAFGDYQASVGVGQFMQLVGKMWSRYSFFEKSSLPNELASRGFTEDVQVPGYLYREDGMKLWNAIGGFATDFVDEVFDSDEAVASDTVVRDWARETTDSEKGAVNGFPTS
;
A
#
# COMPACT_ATOMS: atom_id res chain seq x y z
N PHE A 1 17.00 -15.65 -1.76
CA PHE A 1 17.95 -14.84 -2.55
C PHE A 1 19.34 -15.00 -1.95
N THR A 2 20.38 -14.67 -2.70
CA THR A 2 21.75 -14.50 -2.24
C THR A 2 22.24 -13.16 -2.76
N TYR A 3 23.12 -12.47 -2.06
CA TYR A 3 23.71 -11.25 -2.56
C TYR A 3 25.04 -11.59 -3.26
N ASP A 4 25.22 -11.09 -4.48
CA ASP A 4 26.45 -11.22 -5.27
C ASP A 4 27.31 -9.96 -5.07
N ASP A 5 28.25 -10.04 -4.13
CA ASP A 5 29.19 -8.96 -3.82
C ASP A 5 30.01 -8.50 -5.05
N GLY A 6 30.21 -9.37 -6.04
CA GLY A 6 31.01 -9.07 -7.22
C GLY A 6 30.28 -8.16 -8.21
N ASN A 7 28.95 -8.23 -8.24
CA ASN A 7 28.11 -7.48 -9.17
C ASN A 7 27.19 -6.45 -8.48
N ASP A 8 27.16 -6.42 -7.15
CA ASP A 8 26.23 -5.59 -6.35
C ASP A 8 24.75 -5.92 -6.67
N GLU A 9 24.43 -7.22 -6.79
CA GLU A 9 23.12 -7.69 -7.22
C GLU A 9 22.49 -8.70 -6.24
N LEU A 10 21.16 -8.64 -6.09
CA LEU A 10 20.38 -9.63 -5.36
C LEU A 10 19.94 -10.76 -6.30
N ASP A 11 20.53 -11.94 -6.12
CA ASP A 11 20.37 -13.08 -6.99
C ASP A 11 19.36 -14.12 -6.46
N VAL A 12 18.63 -14.77 -7.36
CA VAL A 12 17.64 -15.79 -6.99
C VAL A 12 18.33 -17.12 -6.64
N LEU A 13 18.32 -17.47 -5.34
CA LEU A 13 18.91 -18.71 -4.84
C LEU A 13 18.14 -19.97 -5.31
N GLY A 14 16.82 -19.89 -5.34
CA GLY A 14 15.95 -20.99 -5.75
C GLY A 14 14.49 -20.55 -5.74
N ILE A 15 13.66 -21.26 -6.49
CA ILE A 15 12.22 -21.02 -6.62
C ILE A 15 11.48 -22.31 -6.28
N GLN A 16 10.46 -22.20 -5.43
CA GLN A 16 9.48 -23.25 -5.18
C GLN A 16 8.13 -22.77 -5.68
N LEU A 17 7.50 -23.50 -6.59
CA LEU A 17 6.25 -23.08 -7.24
C LEU A 17 5.00 -23.49 -6.44
N GLU A 18 5.09 -24.58 -5.69
CA GLU A 18 4.00 -25.14 -4.91
C GLU A 18 4.19 -24.84 -3.41
N ARG A 19 3.10 -24.81 -2.65
CA ARG A 19 3.13 -24.46 -1.23
C ARG A 19 3.41 -25.65 -0.29
N THR A 20 3.62 -26.86 -0.81
CA THR A 20 3.87 -28.04 0.01
C THR A 20 5.34 -28.14 0.40
N ASP A 21 5.62 -28.71 1.58
CA ASP A 21 6.99 -28.79 2.12
C ASP A 21 7.90 -29.73 1.31
N ASP A 22 7.32 -30.65 0.56
CA ASP A 22 8.00 -31.63 -0.30
C ASP A 22 8.12 -31.17 -1.77
N ALA A 23 7.64 -29.96 -2.08
CA ALA A 23 7.70 -29.41 -3.43
C ALA A 23 9.15 -29.25 -3.92
N ARG A 24 9.35 -29.46 -5.22
CA ARG A 24 10.66 -29.28 -5.85
C ARG A 24 11.12 -27.82 -5.75
N VAL A 25 12.35 -27.64 -5.30
CA VAL A 25 13.07 -26.36 -5.42
C VAL A 25 13.88 -26.36 -6.72
N TYR A 26 13.56 -25.39 -7.58
CA TYR A 26 14.24 -25.15 -8.83
C TYR A 26 15.39 -24.16 -8.60
N THR A 27 16.57 -24.45 -9.11
CA THR A 27 17.74 -23.56 -9.02
C THR A 27 18.40 -23.42 -10.39
N LYS A 28 19.18 -22.36 -10.58
CA LYS A 28 19.98 -22.13 -11.80
C LYS A 28 20.88 -23.32 -12.16
N ASN A 29 21.34 -24.09 -11.16
CA ASN A 29 22.28 -25.19 -11.34
C ASN A 29 21.60 -26.57 -11.53
N THR A 30 20.34 -26.71 -11.12
CA THR A 30 19.59 -27.98 -11.18
C THR A 30 18.62 -28.06 -12.37
N CYS A 31 18.45 -26.97 -13.10
CA CYS A 31 17.51 -26.83 -14.20
C CYS A 31 18.26 -26.59 -15.50
N CYS A 32 17.72 -27.09 -16.62
CA CYS A 32 18.16 -26.60 -17.92
C CYS A 32 17.70 -25.15 -18.12
N GLU A 33 18.33 -24.43 -19.05
CA GLU A 33 18.09 -23.00 -19.26
C GLU A 33 16.60 -22.68 -19.51
N SER A 34 15.91 -23.48 -20.32
CA SER A 34 14.49 -23.30 -20.62
C SER A 34 13.59 -23.57 -19.41
N GLU A 35 13.89 -24.58 -18.60
CA GLU A 35 13.15 -24.87 -17.37
C GLU A 35 13.33 -23.71 -16.37
N TRP A 36 14.56 -23.23 -16.17
CA TRP A 36 14.82 -22.10 -15.28
C TRP A 36 14.11 -20.83 -15.74
N LEU A 37 14.07 -20.58 -17.05
CA LEU A 37 13.34 -19.45 -17.61
C LEU A 37 11.83 -19.54 -17.33
N VAL A 38 11.20 -20.70 -17.58
CA VAL A 38 9.76 -20.89 -17.35
C VAL A 38 9.41 -20.72 -15.87
N VAL A 39 10.22 -21.26 -14.96
CA VAL A 39 10.00 -21.13 -13.51
C VAL A 39 10.06 -19.67 -13.08
N LYS A 40 11.03 -18.90 -13.58
CA LYS A 40 11.10 -17.45 -13.33
C LYS A 40 9.86 -16.73 -13.88
N CYS A 41 9.43 -17.04 -15.10
CA CYS A 41 8.22 -16.46 -15.70
C CYS A 41 6.98 -16.70 -14.84
N GLN A 42 6.83 -17.88 -14.26
CA GLN A 42 5.68 -18.20 -13.40
C GLN A 42 5.67 -17.38 -12.11
N VAL A 43 6.82 -17.24 -11.43
CA VAL A 43 6.91 -16.40 -10.23
C VAL A 43 6.70 -14.94 -10.57
N THR A 44 7.30 -14.44 -11.66
CA THR A 44 7.10 -13.05 -12.11
C THR A 44 5.64 -12.80 -12.47
N ALA A 45 4.93 -13.75 -13.09
CA ALA A 45 3.51 -13.61 -13.37
C ALA A 45 2.67 -13.54 -12.08
N ALA A 46 2.96 -14.39 -11.09
CA ALA A 46 2.30 -14.34 -9.79
C ALA A 46 2.56 -13.03 -9.05
N ASP A 47 3.82 -12.58 -9.02
CA ASP A 47 4.23 -11.33 -8.40
C ASP A 47 3.58 -10.11 -9.08
N SER A 48 3.55 -10.07 -10.42
CA SER A 48 2.89 -9.00 -11.18
C SER A 48 1.41 -8.86 -10.85
N ASN A 49 0.71 -9.99 -10.64
CA ASN A 49 -0.69 -9.98 -10.24
C ASN A 49 -0.88 -9.47 -8.79
N MET A 50 -0.01 -9.88 -7.87
CA MET A 50 -0.04 -9.38 -6.49
C MET A 50 0.29 -7.89 -6.42
N HIS A 51 1.29 -7.46 -7.18
CA HIS A 51 1.69 -6.07 -7.33
C HIS A 51 0.51 -5.22 -7.80
N GLU A 52 -0.09 -5.54 -8.94
CA GLU A 52 -1.12 -4.68 -9.53
C GLU A 52 -2.36 -4.61 -8.65
N TRP A 53 -2.87 -5.76 -8.22
CA TRP A 53 -4.18 -5.80 -7.58
C TRP A 53 -4.14 -5.50 -6.09
N VAL A 54 -3.11 -5.96 -5.38
CA VAL A 54 -3.03 -5.80 -3.92
C VAL A 54 -2.15 -4.63 -3.54
N SER A 55 -0.90 -4.60 -4.01
CA SER A 55 0.06 -3.56 -3.61
C SER A 55 -0.23 -2.19 -4.22
N HIS A 56 -0.66 -2.14 -5.49
CA HIS A 56 -1.02 -0.91 -6.17
C HIS A 56 -2.50 -0.59 -5.93
N LEU A 57 -3.44 -1.24 -6.62
CA LEU A 57 -4.85 -0.89 -6.53
C LEU A 57 -5.40 -0.96 -5.09
N GLY A 58 -5.10 -2.03 -4.35
CA GLY A 58 -5.57 -2.22 -2.98
C GLY A 58 -4.96 -1.25 -1.98
N ASN A 59 -3.63 -1.27 -1.83
CA ASN A 59 -2.92 -0.54 -0.77
C ASN A 59 -2.71 0.96 -1.04
N THR A 60 -2.91 1.45 -2.28
CA THR A 60 -2.82 2.89 -2.57
C THR A 60 -4.18 3.50 -2.91
N HIS A 61 -4.87 3.00 -3.94
CA HIS A 61 -6.08 3.64 -4.44
C HIS A 61 -7.28 3.38 -3.53
N LEU A 62 -7.60 2.12 -3.27
CA LEU A 62 -8.82 1.74 -2.56
C LEU A 62 -8.71 2.01 -1.05
N SER A 63 -7.52 1.84 -0.46
CA SER A 63 -7.27 2.14 0.95
C SER A 63 -7.34 3.64 1.28
N MET A 64 -6.94 4.51 0.34
CA MET A 64 -6.95 5.96 0.56
C MET A 64 -8.32 6.60 0.32
N GLU A 65 -9.16 6.00 -0.52
CA GLU A 65 -10.51 6.49 -0.80
C GLU A 65 -11.36 6.81 0.44
N PRO A 66 -11.49 5.93 1.47
CA PRO A 66 -12.26 6.26 2.66
C PRO A 66 -11.69 7.46 3.43
N HIS A 67 -10.37 7.60 3.49
CA HIS A 67 -9.72 8.77 4.12
C HIS A 67 -10.06 10.06 3.39
N ILE A 68 -10.01 10.04 2.06
CA ILE A 68 -10.33 11.19 1.23
C ILE A 68 -11.80 11.57 1.42
N ILE A 69 -12.73 10.62 1.37
CA ILE A 69 -14.15 10.88 1.62
C ILE A 69 -14.34 11.52 3.00
N ALA A 70 -13.68 10.99 4.04
CA ALA A 70 -13.78 11.54 5.39
C ALA A 70 -13.26 12.98 5.49
N ILE A 71 -12.13 13.30 4.84
CA ILE A 71 -11.57 14.66 4.76
C ILE A 71 -12.58 15.62 4.11
N TYR A 72 -13.25 15.20 3.02
CA TYR A 72 -14.24 16.04 2.32
C TYR A 72 -15.56 16.20 3.09
N ASN A 73 -15.95 15.20 3.89
CA ASN A 73 -17.16 15.24 4.71
C ASN A 73 -16.98 16.02 6.02
N THR A 74 -15.74 16.20 6.48
CA THR A 74 -15.44 16.83 7.78
C THR A 74 -14.60 18.10 7.60
N LEU A 75 -13.28 17.97 7.48
CA LEU A 75 -12.31 19.08 7.42
C LEU A 75 -12.68 20.12 6.37
N ARG A 76 -13.08 19.70 5.16
CA ARG A 76 -13.49 20.62 4.10
C ARG A 76 -14.75 21.40 4.44
N GLN A 77 -15.77 20.74 4.99
CA GLN A 77 -17.05 21.39 5.31
C GLN A 77 -16.87 22.49 6.36
N ALA A 78 -15.96 22.26 7.30
CA ALA A 78 -15.61 23.21 8.34
C ALA A 78 -14.62 24.30 7.90
N ASN A 79 -14.12 24.28 6.65
CA ASN A 79 -12.96 25.08 6.21
C ASN A 79 -11.75 24.97 7.15
N HIS A 80 -11.53 23.78 7.71
CA HIS A 80 -10.49 23.54 8.71
C HIS A 80 -9.08 23.69 8.10
N PRO A 81 -8.10 24.29 8.80
CA PRO A 81 -6.74 24.48 8.28
C PRO A 81 -6.09 23.20 7.72
N LEU A 82 -6.24 22.06 8.40
CA LEU A 82 -5.76 20.75 7.92
C LEU A 82 -6.24 20.38 6.50
N TYR A 83 -7.44 20.81 6.08
CA TYR A 83 -7.89 20.58 4.71
C TYR A 83 -7.00 21.28 3.68
N THR A 84 -6.44 22.44 4.01
CA THR A 84 -5.56 23.18 3.09
C THR A 84 -4.26 22.42 2.79
N PHE A 85 -3.74 21.70 3.78
CA PHE A 85 -2.60 20.80 3.66
C PHE A 85 -2.95 19.51 2.90
N LEU A 86 -4.07 18.87 3.25
CA LEU A 86 -4.43 17.56 2.72
C LEU A 86 -5.05 17.58 1.31
N LYS A 87 -5.70 18.68 0.90
CA LYS A 87 -6.46 18.74 -0.37
C LYS A 87 -5.65 18.36 -1.61
N GLN A 88 -4.36 18.67 -1.62
CA GLN A 88 -3.51 18.37 -2.77
C GLN A 88 -3.20 16.88 -2.87
N ASN A 89 -3.06 16.19 -1.73
CA ASN A 89 -2.85 14.74 -1.67
C ASN A 89 -4.13 13.95 -2.00
N CYS A 90 -5.30 14.59 -1.87
CA CYS A 90 -6.59 13.98 -2.21
C CYS A 90 -6.95 14.11 -3.69
N ARG A 91 -6.16 14.85 -4.47
CA ARG A 91 -6.50 15.22 -5.83
C ARG A 91 -6.53 13.97 -6.73
N ASP A 92 -7.54 13.91 -7.59
CA ASP A 92 -7.72 12.90 -8.65
C ASP A 92 -8.03 11.46 -8.21
N THR A 93 -7.67 11.00 -7.00
CA THR A 93 -7.91 9.61 -6.54
C THR A 93 -9.38 9.18 -6.65
N LEU A 94 -10.34 9.99 -6.19
CA LEU A 94 -11.76 9.62 -6.28
C LEU A 94 -12.25 9.46 -7.73
N LEU A 95 -11.77 10.32 -8.63
CA LEU A 95 -12.11 10.26 -10.05
C LEU A 95 -11.48 9.01 -10.71
N LEU A 96 -10.21 8.73 -10.38
CA LEU A 96 -9.51 7.55 -10.85
C LEU A 96 -10.17 6.27 -10.36
N ASN A 97 -10.54 6.18 -9.08
CA ASN A 97 -11.21 5.01 -8.51
C ASN A 97 -12.59 4.79 -9.13
N TRP A 98 -13.34 5.88 -9.36
CA TRP A 98 -14.61 5.81 -10.09
C TRP A 98 -14.40 5.26 -11.51
N GLY A 99 -13.43 5.79 -12.26
CA GLY A 99 -13.10 5.31 -13.60
C GLY A 99 -12.64 3.86 -13.60
N ALA A 100 -11.84 3.45 -12.62
CA ALA A 100 -11.36 2.09 -12.45
C ALA A 100 -12.54 1.12 -12.20
N ARG A 101 -13.50 1.48 -11.34
CA ARG A 101 -14.72 0.66 -11.12
C ARG A 101 -15.57 0.50 -12.38
N LEU A 102 -15.54 1.45 -13.31
CA LEU A 102 -16.29 1.38 -14.56
C LEU A 102 -15.56 0.62 -15.68
N SER A 103 -14.24 0.43 -15.57
CA SER A 103 -13.41 -0.09 -16.66
C SER A 103 -12.46 -1.21 -16.22
N LEU A 104 -11.50 -0.89 -15.35
CA LEU A 104 -10.47 -1.81 -14.87
C LEU A 104 -11.05 -2.94 -14.00
N ALA A 105 -11.82 -2.59 -12.98
CA ALA A 105 -12.39 -3.49 -11.97
C ALA A 105 -13.92 -3.52 -12.04
N SER A 106 -14.46 -3.47 -13.26
CA SER A 106 -15.90 -3.59 -13.48
C SER A 106 -16.41 -5.00 -13.15
N TYR A 107 -17.66 -5.08 -12.69
CA TYR A 107 -18.38 -6.35 -12.52
C TYR A 107 -18.98 -6.89 -13.82
N GLU A 108 -18.95 -6.09 -14.89
CA GLU A 108 -19.39 -6.52 -16.21
C GLU A 108 -18.39 -7.50 -16.83
N PRO A 109 -18.86 -8.48 -17.63
CA PRO A 109 -17.97 -9.38 -18.35
C PRO A 109 -16.97 -8.59 -19.21
N LEU A 110 -15.73 -9.09 -19.29
CA LEU A 110 -14.66 -8.51 -20.10
C LEU A 110 -14.24 -7.11 -19.62
N ALA A 111 -14.23 -6.89 -18.30
CA ALA A 111 -13.56 -5.74 -17.71
C ALA A 111 -12.11 -5.67 -18.21
N PHE A 112 -11.55 -4.47 -18.34
CA PHE A 112 -10.17 -4.32 -18.83
C PHE A 112 -9.18 -5.13 -17.99
N GLY A 113 -9.42 -5.19 -16.67
CA GLY A 113 -8.65 -6.00 -15.73
C GLY A 113 -8.70 -7.51 -15.98
N ASP A 114 -9.78 -8.05 -16.58
CA ASP A 114 -9.87 -9.49 -16.86
C ASP A 114 -8.88 -9.94 -17.94
N TYR A 115 -8.46 -9.04 -18.83
CA TYR A 115 -7.41 -9.33 -19.82
C TYR A 115 -6.01 -9.34 -19.21
N GLN A 116 -5.83 -8.77 -18.02
CA GLN A 116 -4.55 -8.67 -17.32
C GLN A 116 -4.43 -9.67 -16.16
N ALA A 117 -5.53 -9.90 -15.45
CA ALA A 117 -5.62 -10.76 -14.29
C ALA A 117 -5.54 -12.24 -14.68
N SER A 118 -4.59 -12.98 -14.10
CA SER A 118 -4.40 -14.40 -14.41
C SER A 118 -5.60 -15.29 -14.06
N VAL A 119 -6.44 -14.83 -13.12
CA VAL A 119 -7.63 -15.56 -12.62
C VAL A 119 -8.90 -14.70 -12.62
N GLY A 120 -8.89 -13.58 -13.35
CA GLY A 120 -9.99 -12.61 -13.42
C GLY A 120 -10.03 -11.62 -12.25
N VAL A 121 -10.55 -10.41 -12.50
CA VAL A 121 -10.51 -9.30 -11.54
C VAL A 121 -11.30 -9.59 -10.27
N GLY A 122 -12.41 -10.33 -10.38
CA GLY A 122 -13.26 -10.68 -9.24
C GLY A 122 -12.55 -11.51 -8.16
N GLN A 123 -11.57 -12.35 -8.53
CA GLN A 123 -10.78 -13.11 -7.56
C GLN A 123 -9.79 -12.21 -6.82
N PHE A 124 -9.17 -11.28 -7.55
CA PHE A 124 -8.28 -10.31 -6.93
C PHE A 124 -9.01 -9.32 -6.03
N MET A 125 -10.25 -8.91 -6.37
CA MET A 125 -11.06 -8.08 -5.49
C MET A 125 -11.39 -8.79 -4.17
N GLN A 126 -11.56 -10.12 -4.17
CA GLN A 126 -11.67 -10.89 -2.92
C GLN A 126 -10.36 -10.89 -2.12
N LEU A 127 -9.20 -10.93 -2.78
CA LEU A 127 -7.90 -10.82 -2.11
C LEU A 127 -7.70 -9.44 -1.50
N VAL A 128 -8.07 -8.37 -2.22
CA VAL A 128 -8.08 -7.00 -1.69
C VAL A 128 -8.99 -6.90 -0.47
N GLY A 129 -10.19 -7.46 -0.51
CA GLY A 129 -11.09 -7.49 0.65
C GLY A 129 -10.50 -8.23 1.87
N LYS A 130 -9.81 -9.35 1.65
CA LYS A 130 -9.09 -10.09 2.71
C LYS A 130 -7.88 -9.34 3.25
N MET A 131 -7.21 -8.55 2.41
CA MET A 131 -6.15 -7.65 2.84
C MET A 131 -6.73 -6.54 3.70
N TRP A 132 -7.81 -5.88 3.24
CA TRP A 132 -8.47 -4.79 3.95
C TRP A 132 -8.96 -5.20 5.33
N SER A 133 -9.53 -6.41 5.46
CA SER A 133 -9.99 -6.91 6.76
C SER A 133 -8.87 -7.15 7.79
N ARG A 134 -7.62 -7.19 7.35
CA ARG A 134 -6.40 -7.31 8.18
C ARG A 134 -5.57 -6.03 8.19
N TYR A 135 -6.01 -5.00 7.47
CA TYR A 135 -5.31 -3.74 7.38
C TYR A 135 -5.42 -3.01 8.72
N SER A 136 -4.35 -2.33 9.13
CA SER A 136 -4.29 -1.44 10.28
C SER A 136 -3.50 -0.22 9.85
N PHE A 137 -4.12 0.96 9.86
CA PHE A 137 -3.58 2.15 9.22
C PHE A 137 -2.16 2.48 9.71
N PHE A 138 -1.95 2.80 10.99
CA PHE A 138 -0.61 3.18 11.46
C PHE A 138 0.44 2.05 11.42
N GLU A 139 0.01 0.79 11.45
CA GLU A 139 0.94 -0.33 11.32
C GLU A 139 1.41 -0.53 9.88
N LYS A 140 0.56 -0.20 8.89
CA LYS A 140 0.78 -0.54 7.47
C LYS A 140 1.03 0.66 6.57
N SER A 141 0.66 1.87 6.95
CA SER A 141 0.86 3.09 6.14
C SER A 141 2.20 3.77 6.39
N SER A 142 2.88 3.43 7.49
CA SER A 142 4.21 3.94 7.81
C SER A 142 5.29 3.16 7.06
N LEU A 143 6.06 3.84 6.22
CA LEU A 143 7.20 3.21 5.52
C LEU A 143 8.21 2.58 6.51
N PRO A 144 8.62 3.25 7.61
CA PRO A 144 9.45 2.62 8.63
C PRO A 144 8.87 1.33 9.22
N ASN A 145 7.59 1.33 9.62
CA ASN A 145 6.94 0.16 10.20
C ASN A 145 6.78 -0.97 9.17
N GLU A 146 6.45 -0.62 7.93
CA GLU A 146 6.34 -1.54 6.80
C GLU A 146 7.68 -2.26 6.56
N LEU A 147 8.77 -1.50 6.42
CA LEU A 147 10.12 -2.03 6.25
C LEU A 147 10.53 -2.90 7.43
N ALA A 148 10.28 -2.46 8.66
CA ALA A 148 10.59 -3.21 9.87
C ALA A 148 9.85 -4.54 9.92
N SER A 149 8.57 -4.56 9.53
CA SER A 149 7.74 -5.78 9.51
C SER A 149 8.25 -6.85 8.54
N ARG A 150 9.05 -6.45 7.54
CA ARG A 150 9.71 -7.34 6.58
C ARG A 150 11.19 -7.61 6.91
N GLY A 151 11.72 -7.03 7.99
CA GLY A 151 13.13 -7.17 8.37
C GLY A 151 14.10 -6.32 7.54
N PHE A 152 13.64 -5.19 6.99
CA PHE A 152 14.45 -4.28 6.16
C PHE A 152 14.66 -2.90 6.82
N THR A 153 14.81 -2.87 8.14
CA THR A 153 15.18 -1.65 8.88
C THR A 153 16.50 -1.05 8.37
N GLU A 154 16.75 0.24 8.62
CA GLU A 154 17.91 0.96 8.10
C GLU A 154 19.26 0.39 8.55
N ASP A 155 19.31 -0.31 9.69
CA ASP A 155 20.50 -1.00 10.18
C ASP A 155 20.85 -2.27 9.38
N VAL A 156 19.89 -2.85 8.66
CA VAL A 156 20.11 -4.02 7.82
C VAL A 156 20.82 -3.60 6.52
N GLN A 157 22.01 -4.13 6.31
CA GLN A 157 22.77 -3.88 5.09
C GLN A 157 22.17 -4.67 3.93
N VAL A 158 21.52 -3.94 3.02
CA VAL A 158 21.01 -4.45 1.74
C VAL A 158 21.44 -3.45 0.68
N PRO A 159 22.62 -3.65 0.08
CA PRO A 159 23.12 -2.74 -0.94
C PRO A 159 22.14 -2.60 -2.11
N GLY A 160 22.07 -1.42 -2.70
CA GLY A 160 21.21 -1.14 -3.85
C GLY A 160 19.70 -1.08 -3.55
N TYR A 161 19.25 -1.09 -2.29
CA TYR A 161 17.82 -1.01 -1.97
C TYR A 161 17.26 0.42 -2.02
N LEU A 162 17.25 1.01 -3.23
CA LEU A 162 16.91 2.42 -3.46
C LEU A 162 15.50 2.82 -3.00
N TYR A 163 14.52 1.91 -3.08
CA TYR A 163 13.17 2.15 -2.56
C TYR A 163 13.19 2.53 -1.07
N ARG A 164 13.99 1.82 -0.26
CA ARG A 164 14.15 2.13 1.16
C ARG A 164 14.91 3.44 1.33
N GLU A 165 16.07 3.56 0.69
CA GLU A 165 16.97 4.70 0.90
C GLU A 165 16.33 6.03 0.52
N ASP A 166 15.70 6.10 -0.65
CA ASP A 166 15.04 7.31 -1.11
C ASP A 166 13.66 7.48 -0.47
N GLY A 167 12.94 6.38 -0.25
CA GLY A 167 11.68 6.39 0.46
C GLY A 167 11.81 6.96 1.87
N MET A 168 12.85 6.61 2.63
CA MET A 168 13.10 7.13 3.97
C MET A 168 13.45 8.62 3.97
N LYS A 169 14.22 9.09 2.99
CA LYS A 169 14.48 10.54 2.82
C LYS A 169 13.18 11.31 2.59
N LEU A 170 12.32 10.80 1.70
CA LEU A 170 11.01 11.41 1.42
C LEU A 170 10.09 11.34 2.63
N TRP A 171 10.03 10.20 3.30
CA TRP A 171 9.25 10.00 4.52
C TRP A 171 9.62 11.04 5.59
N ASN A 172 10.92 11.21 5.86
CA ASN A 172 11.40 12.16 6.85
C ASN A 172 11.11 13.61 6.44
N ALA A 173 11.27 13.96 5.16
CA ALA A 173 11.00 15.31 4.67
C ALA A 173 9.50 15.65 4.72
N ILE A 174 8.63 14.74 4.27
CA ILE A 174 7.17 14.92 4.30
C ILE A 174 6.68 14.94 5.75
N GLY A 175 7.20 14.04 6.60
CA GLY A 175 6.88 14.00 8.02
C GLY A 175 7.25 15.30 8.74
N GLY A 176 8.46 15.82 8.51
CA GLY A 176 8.87 17.11 9.06
C GLY A 176 7.97 18.26 8.63
N PHE A 177 7.63 18.34 7.34
CA PHE A 177 6.70 19.37 6.85
C PHE A 177 5.29 19.22 7.43
N ALA A 178 4.81 17.99 7.63
CA ALA A 178 3.53 17.74 8.28
C ALA A 178 3.55 18.15 9.76
N THR A 179 4.64 17.88 10.48
CA THR A 179 4.83 18.33 11.86
C THR A 179 4.82 19.85 11.95
N ASP A 180 5.63 20.55 11.16
CA ASP A 180 5.67 22.02 11.14
C ASP A 180 4.29 22.63 10.86
N PHE A 181 3.51 22.02 9.96
CA PHE A 181 2.16 22.48 9.65
C PHE A 181 1.20 22.26 10.83
N VAL A 182 1.26 21.10 11.49
CA VAL A 182 0.39 20.79 12.65
C VAL A 182 0.71 21.72 13.81
N ASP A 183 1.99 21.97 14.10
CA ASP A 183 2.45 22.85 15.17
C ASP A 183 2.05 24.32 14.95
N GLU A 184 1.90 24.76 13.69
CA GLU A 184 1.36 26.09 13.36
C GLU A 184 -0.17 26.17 13.54
N VAL A 185 -0.88 25.03 13.43
CA VAL A 185 -2.35 24.98 13.57
C VAL A 185 -2.76 24.77 15.03
N PHE A 186 -1.98 24.04 15.81
CA PHE A 186 -2.30 23.63 17.18
C PHE A 186 -1.14 23.91 18.13
N ASP A 187 -1.42 24.66 19.20
CA ASP A 187 -0.41 25.01 20.21
C ASP A 187 -0.08 23.86 21.19
N SER A 188 -0.87 22.77 21.18
CA SER A 188 -0.72 21.65 22.13
C SER A 188 -1.51 20.41 21.71
N ASP A 189 -1.15 19.26 22.28
CA ASP A 189 -1.92 18.02 22.16
C ASP A 189 -3.35 18.18 22.68
N GLU A 190 -3.55 18.96 23.75
CA GLU A 190 -4.89 19.28 24.27
C GLU A 190 -5.73 20.07 23.25
N ALA A 191 -5.11 20.97 22.48
CA ALA A 191 -5.81 21.70 21.42
C ALA A 191 -6.30 20.72 20.34
N VAL A 192 -5.45 19.79 19.89
CA VAL A 192 -5.82 18.72 18.95
C VAL A 192 -6.97 17.87 19.51
N ALA A 193 -6.85 17.38 20.74
CA ALA A 193 -7.84 16.53 21.38
C ALA A 193 -9.18 17.26 21.65
N SER A 194 -9.16 18.58 21.78
CA SER A 194 -10.35 19.40 21.97
C SER A 194 -11.03 19.80 20.67
N ASP A 195 -10.35 19.67 19.52
CA ASP A 195 -10.88 20.05 18.22
C ASP A 195 -12.00 19.10 17.78
N THR A 196 -13.21 19.64 17.70
CA THR A 196 -14.40 18.85 17.36
C THR A 196 -14.36 18.35 15.92
N VAL A 197 -13.75 19.10 14.99
CA VAL A 197 -13.67 18.74 13.57
C VAL A 197 -12.66 17.63 13.34
N VAL A 198 -11.51 17.66 14.03
CA VAL A 198 -10.53 16.56 14.02
C VAL A 198 -11.15 15.28 14.58
N ARG A 199 -11.92 15.38 15.66
CA ARG A 199 -12.66 14.24 16.23
C ARG A 199 -13.75 13.73 15.31
N ASP A 200 -14.46 14.60 14.60
CA ASP A 200 -15.43 14.21 13.59
C ASP A 200 -14.75 13.50 12.42
N TRP A 201 -13.59 13.98 11.98
CA TRP A 201 -12.78 13.33 10.95
C TRP A 201 -12.32 11.93 11.36
N ALA A 202 -11.81 11.78 12.60
CA ALA A 202 -11.44 10.50 13.18
C ALA A 202 -12.63 9.52 13.24
N ARG A 203 -13.79 9.99 13.70
CA ARG A 203 -15.03 9.19 13.73
C ARG A 203 -15.50 8.80 12.33
N GLU A 204 -15.53 9.73 11.39
CA GLU A 204 -15.93 9.47 9.99
C GLU A 204 -15.04 8.39 9.34
N THR A 205 -13.75 8.41 9.66
CA THR A 205 -12.74 7.48 9.14
C THR A 205 -12.87 6.08 9.75
N THR A 206 -13.20 5.98 11.05
CA THR A 206 -13.24 4.71 11.79
C THR A 206 -14.61 4.03 11.84
N ASP A 207 -15.70 4.77 11.64
CA ASP A 207 -17.07 4.24 11.66
C ASP A 207 -17.26 3.12 10.62
N SER A 208 -17.80 1.98 11.07
CA SER A 208 -17.98 0.76 10.27
C SER A 208 -18.98 0.92 9.13
N GLU A 209 -19.92 1.86 9.25
CA GLU A 209 -20.89 2.19 8.20
C GLU A 209 -20.35 3.28 7.25
N LYS A 210 -19.12 3.75 7.47
CA LYS A 210 -18.46 4.81 6.69
C LYS A 210 -17.08 4.38 6.21
N GLY A 211 -16.01 4.95 6.77
CA GLY A 211 -14.64 4.69 6.33
C GLY A 211 -14.13 3.29 6.68
N ALA A 212 -14.61 2.71 7.79
CA ALA A 212 -14.21 1.39 8.29
C ALA A 212 -12.68 1.17 8.29
N VAL A 213 -11.90 2.23 8.54
CA VAL A 213 -10.44 2.17 8.55
C VAL A 213 -9.97 1.74 9.93
N ASN A 214 -9.59 0.47 10.03
CA ASN A 214 -8.99 -0.08 11.24
C ASN A 214 -7.64 0.57 11.56
N GLY A 215 -7.36 0.77 12.84
CA GLY A 215 -6.09 1.32 13.31
C GLY A 215 -5.93 2.83 13.14
N PHE A 216 -6.95 3.56 12.69
CA PHE A 216 -7.01 5.03 12.78
C PHE A 216 -7.49 5.46 14.19
N PRO A 217 -7.11 6.64 14.74
CA PRO A 217 -7.57 7.04 16.06
C PRO A 217 -9.09 7.23 16.09
N THR A 218 -9.73 6.89 17.21
CA THR A 218 -11.19 6.99 17.37
C THR A 218 -11.66 8.27 18.07
N SER A 219 -10.73 9.00 18.69
CA SER A 219 -10.99 10.20 19.48
C SER A 219 -9.76 11.06 19.62
#